data_AF-A0A1M7C294-F1
#
_entry.id   AF-A0A1M7C294-F1
#
_cell.length_a   1.000
_cell.length_b   1.000
_cell.length_c   1.000
_cell.angle_alpha   90.00
_cell.angle_beta   90.00
_cell.angle_gamma   90.00
#
_symmetry.space_group_name_H-M   'P 1'
#
loop_
_entity.id
_entity.type
_entity.pdbx_description
1 polymer ?
#
loop_
_entity_poly.entity_id
_entity_poly.type
_entity_poly.pdbx_seq_one_letter_code
_entity_poly.pdbx_strand_id
1 'polypeptide(L)'
;MVTHVSWFAKIDYPIFAFFDNYDIRATPKVVAGNIEYDRSYTGKRLRALRDAGLLIQDDEGFYKISDLGRDFLAGNLAKEELEALDPEKAEDDVDQS
;
A
#
# COMPACT_ATOMS: atom_id res chain seq x y z
N MET A 1 -16.15 -10.77 4.47
CA MET A 1 -16.53 -9.93 3.31
C MET A 1 -15.31 -9.08 3.03
N VAL A 2 -14.68 -9.20 1.86
CA VAL A 2 -13.52 -8.35 1.53
C VAL A 2 -14.07 -6.96 1.22
N THR A 3 -13.74 -5.99 2.06
CA THR A 3 -14.15 -4.60 1.88
C THR A 3 -13.50 -4.06 0.60
N HIS A 4 -14.31 -3.77 -0.42
CA HIS A 4 -13.82 -3.18 -1.66
C HIS A 4 -13.51 -1.69 -1.42
N VAL A 5 -12.22 -1.34 -1.49
CA VAL A 5 -11.72 0.05 -1.46
C VAL A 5 -11.54 0.53 -2.89
N SER A 6 -12.09 1.71 -3.23
CA SER A 6 -12.24 2.16 -4.62
C SER A 6 -10.91 2.43 -5.35
N TRP A 7 -9.90 2.90 -4.63
CA TRP A 7 -8.58 3.23 -5.18
C TRP A 7 -7.57 2.08 -5.14
N PHE A 8 -7.95 0.94 -4.55
CA PHE A 8 -7.12 -0.27 -4.55
C PHE A 8 -7.13 -0.93 -5.93
N ALA A 9 -5.94 -1.28 -6.40
CA ALA A 9 -5.74 -2.14 -7.55
C ALA A 9 -5.66 -3.60 -7.11
N LYS A 10 -5.95 -4.53 -8.04
CA LYS A 10 -5.88 -5.98 -7.76
C LYS A 10 -4.53 -6.45 -7.23
N ILE A 11 -3.45 -5.81 -7.67
CA ILE A 11 -2.06 -6.09 -7.24
C ILE A 11 -1.79 -5.69 -5.78
N ASP A 12 -2.56 -4.76 -5.19
CA ASP A 12 -2.30 -4.30 -3.83
C ASP A 12 -2.53 -5.42 -2.82
N TYR A 13 -3.51 -6.30 -3.05
CA TYR A 13 -3.77 -7.44 -2.16
C TYR A 13 -2.58 -8.44 -2.13
N PRO A 14 -2.01 -8.89 -3.27
CA PRO A 14 -0.73 -9.60 -3.28
C PRO A 14 0.43 -8.87 -2.61
N ILE A 15 0.53 -7.54 -2.76
CA ILE A 15 1.56 -6.74 -2.08
C ILE A 15 1.40 -6.86 -0.56
N PHE A 16 0.17 -6.69 -0.05
CA PHE A 16 -0.11 -6.85 1.37
C PHE A 16 0.18 -8.26 1.86
N ALA A 17 -0.26 -9.29 1.13
CA ALA A 17 0.03 -10.68 1.45
C ALA A 17 1.54 -10.98 1.48
N PHE A 18 2.33 -10.34 0.61
CA PHE A 18 3.79 -10.47 0.60
C PHE A 18 4.42 -9.95 1.91
N PHE A 19 3.94 -8.84 2.45
CA PHE A 19 4.45 -8.25 3.70
C PHE A 19 3.80 -8.79 4.98
N ASP A 20 2.61 -9.40 4.90
CA ASP A 20 1.93 -9.99 6.06
C ASP A 20 2.58 -11.32 6.48
N ASN A 21 3.02 -12.12 5.50
CA ASN A 21 3.60 -13.43 5.76
C ASN A 21 4.91 -13.37 6.57
N TYR A 22 5.69 -12.31 6.41
CA TYR A 22 6.95 -12.12 7.10
C TYR A 22 7.16 -10.63 7.40
N ASP A 23 7.64 -10.29 8.60
CA ASP A 23 7.99 -8.91 8.95
C ASP A 23 9.31 -8.48 8.27
N ILE A 24 9.26 -8.38 6.95
CA ILE A 24 10.41 -8.15 6.07
C ILE A 24 10.38 -6.75 5.46
N ARG A 25 11.56 -6.34 4.99
CA ARG A 25 11.73 -5.17 4.14
C ARG A 25 12.20 -5.60 2.75
N ALA A 26 11.61 -5.05 1.70
CA ALA A 26 11.86 -5.47 0.31
C ALA A 26 11.87 -4.30 -0.67
N THR A 27 12.74 -4.38 -1.67
CA THR A 27 12.72 -3.41 -2.79
C THR A 27 11.61 -3.75 -3.79
N PRO A 28 11.17 -2.80 -4.64
CA PRO A 28 10.16 -3.07 -5.67
C PRO A 28 10.50 -4.25 -6.59
N LYS A 29 11.79 -4.48 -6.86
CA LYS A 29 12.25 -5.61 -7.68
C LYS A 29 11.99 -6.96 -6.99
N VAL A 30 12.23 -7.04 -5.69
CA VAL A 30 12.01 -8.25 -4.90
C VAL A 30 10.51 -8.55 -4.80
N VAL A 31 9.69 -7.53 -4.48
CA VAL A 31 8.24 -7.71 -4.40
C VAL A 31 7.69 -8.22 -5.73
N ALA A 32 7.95 -7.51 -6.83
CA ALA A 32 7.46 -7.84 -8.17
C ALA A 32 7.78 -9.29 -8.59
N GLY A 33 9.00 -9.74 -8.32
CA GLY A 33 9.43 -11.11 -8.65
C GLY A 33 8.73 -12.21 -7.83
N ASN A 34 8.19 -11.89 -6.66
CA ASN A 34 7.49 -12.86 -5.81
C ASN A 34 5.96 -12.83 -5.95
N ILE A 35 5.40 -11.77 -6.54
CA ILE A 35 3.95 -11.65 -6.79
C ILE A 35 3.60 -11.79 -8.28
N GLU A 36 4.58 -12.06 -9.14
CA GLU A 36 4.43 -12.25 -10.59
C GLU A 36 3.85 -11.04 -11.35
N TYR A 37 4.14 -9.82 -10.87
CA TYR A 37 3.76 -8.58 -11.55
C TYR A 37 4.97 -7.87 -12.17
N ASP A 38 4.69 -6.98 -13.13
CA ASP A 38 5.72 -6.11 -13.69
C ASP A 38 6.33 -5.19 -12.61
N ARG A 39 7.64 -4.96 -12.68
CA ARG A 39 8.38 -4.15 -11.71
C ARG A 39 7.96 -2.68 -11.73
N SER A 40 7.71 -2.10 -12.91
CA SER A 40 7.33 -0.69 -13.04
C SER A 40 5.96 -0.47 -12.40
N TYR A 41 5.00 -1.34 -12.73
CA TYR A 41 3.66 -1.29 -12.17
C TYR A 41 3.65 -1.55 -10.65
N THR A 42 4.38 -2.56 -10.18
CA THR A 42 4.57 -2.83 -8.74
C THR A 42 5.13 -1.61 -8.03
N GLY A 43 6.15 -0.96 -8.60
CA GLY A 43 6.73 0.25 -8.04
C GLY A 43 5.75 1.43 -7.95
N LYS A 44 4.86 1.60 -8.95
CA LYS A 44 3.79 2.62 -8.88
C LYS A 44 2.86 2.35 -7.70
N ARG A 45 2.47 1.10 -7.49
CA ARG A 45 1.55 0.73 -6.41
C ARG A 45 2.18 0.79 -5.02
N LEU A 46 3.43 0.35 -4.88
CA LEU A 46 4.18 0.52 -3.63
C LEU A 46 4.28 2.00 -3.22
N ARG A 47 4.47 2.92 -4.17
CA ARG A 47 4.43 4.36 -3.89
C ARG A 47 3.04 4.81 -3.44
N ALA A 48 1.98 4.47 -4.18
CA ALA A 48 0.61 4.85 -3.80
C ALA A 48 0.24 4.37 -2.38
N LEU A 49 0.58 3.11 -2.04
CA LEU A 49 0.34 2.57 -0.70
C LEU A 49 1.20 3.22 0.38
N ARG A 50 2.42 3.65 0.05
CA ARG A 50 3.28 4.45 0.95
C ARG A 50 2.70 5.85 1.17
N ASP A 51 2.24 6.49 0.11
CA ASP A 51 1.69 7.85 0.15
C ASP A 51 0.38 7.87 0.96
N ALA A 52 -0.40 6.77 0.90
CA ALA A 52 -1.54 6.50 1.77
C ALA A 52 -1.18 6.09 3.21
N GLY A 53 0.11 6.00 3.56
CA GLY A 53 0.59 5.62 4.89
C GLY A 53 0.47 4.13 5.24
N LEU A 54 0.00 3.27 4.33
CA LEU A 54 -0.15 1.82 4.54
C LEU A 54 1.18 1.06 4.44
N LEU A 55 2.15 1.63 3.74
CA LEU A 55 3.54 1.17 3.71
C LEU A 55 4.46 2.31 4.13
N ILE A 56 5.68 1.96 4.52
CA ILE A 56 6.78 2.92 4.69
C ILE A 56 7.99 2.47 3.90
N GLN A 57 8.76 3.45 3.41
CA GLN A 57 10.01 3.23 2.69
C GLN A 57 11.17 3.77 3.53
N ASP A 58 12.18 2.95 3.75
CA ASP A 58 13.41 3.39 4.44
C ASP A 58 14.35 4.16 3.49
N ASP A 59 15.40 4.76 4.06
CA ASP A 59 16.39 5.56 3.31
C ASP A 59 17.18 4.74 2.28
N GLU A 60 17.20 3.42 2.43
CA GLU A 60 17.81 2.46 1.49
C GLU A 60 16.85 2.04 0.38
N GLY A 61 15.61 2.53 0.39
CA GLY A 61 14.59 2.29 -0.61
C GLY A 61 13.79 1.00 -0.44
N PHE A 62 13.91 0.31 0.70
CA PHE A 62 13.10 -0.86 1.02
C PHE A 62 11.75 -0.45 1.57
N TYR A 63 10.71 -1.13 1.09
CA TYR A 63 9.35 -1.02 1.59
C TYR A 63 9.11 -2.04 2.70
N LYS A 64 8.31 -1.67 3.70
CA LYS A 64 7.77 -2.55 4.73
C LYS A 64 6.36 -2.11 5.13
N ILE A 65 5.62 -2.99 5.79
CA ILE A 65 4.29 -2.67 6.33
C ILE A 65 4.42 -1.61 7.45
N SER A 66 3.53 -0.62 7.45
CA SER A 66 3.42 0.36 8.54
C SER A 66 2.48 -0.15 9.64
N ASP A 67 2.39 0.55 10.76
CA ASP A 67 1.42 0.21 11.81
C ASP A 67 -0.02 0.34 11.28
N LEU A 68 -0.32 1.38 10.50
CA LEU A 68 -1.62 1.54 9.83
C LEU A 68 -1.90 0.41 8.84
N GLY A 69 -0.88 -0.05 8.10
CA GLY A 69 -0.99 -1.20 7.22
C GLY A 69 -1.29 -2.50 7.96
N ARG A 70 -0.76 -2.68 9.18
CA ARG A 70 -1.10 -3.81 10.05
C ARG A 70 -2.53 -3.73 10.55
N ASP A 71 -3.01 -2.55 10.92
CA ASP A 71 -4.41 -2.34 11.32
C ASP A 71 -5.36 -2.65 10.16
N PHE A 72 -5.00 -2.25 8.94
CA PHE A 72 -5.74 -2.65 7.74
C PHE A 72 -5.80 -4.17 7.59
N LEU A 73 -4.66 -4.87 7.67
CA LEU A 73 -4.58 -6.33 7.55
C LEU A 73 -5.37 -7.07 8.64
N ALA A 74 -5.39 -6.52 9.86
CA ALA A 74 -6.17 -7.03 10.98
C ALA A 74 -7.69 -6.78 10.83
N GLY A 75 -8.10 -5.97 9.86
CA GLY A 75 -9.49 -5.56 9.68
C GLY A 75 -9.97 -4.51 10.70
N ASN A 76 -9.03 -3.77 11.29
CA ASN A 76 -9.31 -2.74 12.29
C ASN A 76 -9.76 -1.39 11.69
N LEU A 77 -9.58 -1.20 10.37
CA LEU A 77 -10.00 0.01 9.66
C LEU A 77 -11.35 -0.20 8.97
N ALA A 78 -12.26 0.75 9.16
CA ALA A 78 -13.51 0.83 8.42
C ALA A 78 -13.26 1.17 6.95
N LYS A 79 -14.27 0.92 6.11
CA LYS A 79 -14.18 1.22 4.68
C LYS A 79 -13.95 2.72 4.44
N GLU A 80 -14.69 3.55 5.16
CA GLU A 80 -14.67 5.01 5.00
C GLU A 80 -13.30 5.58 5.35
N GLU A 81 -12.62 5.01 6.36
CA GLU A 81 -11.25 5.36 6.73
C GLU A 81 -10.28 5.02 5.60
N LEU A 82 -10.40 3.82 5.00
CA LEU A 82 -9.57 3.41 3.87
C LEU A 82 -9.81 4.26 2.61
N GLU A 83 -11.04 4.68 2.34
CA GLU A 83 -11.38 5.56 1.21
C GLU A 83 -10.84 6.99 1.38
N ALA A 84 -10.66 7.44 2.63
CA ALA A 84 -10.07 8.74 2.94
C ALA A 84 -8.53 8.76 2.78
N LEU A 85 -7.89 7.59 2.76
CA LEU A 85 -6.45 7.45 2.50
C LEU A 85 -6.08 7.50 1.01
N ASP A 86 -7.06 7.72 0.12
CA ASP A 86 -6.83 7.79 -1.33
C ASP A 86 -5.80 8.89 -1.65
N PRO A 87 -4.58 8.52 -2.09
CA PRO A 87 -3.51 9.48 -2.29
C PRO A 87 -3.81 10.47 -3.41
N GLU A 88 -4.71 10.13 -4.36
CA GLU A 88 -5.11 11.05 -5.42
C GLU A 88 -6.13 12.11 -4.92
N LYS A 89 -6.92 11.82 -3.88
CA LYS A 89 -7.83 12.81 -3.28
C LYS A 89 -7.13 13.76 -2.32
N ALA A 90 -6.04 13.32 -1.68
CA ALA A 90 -5.30 14.14 -0.73
C ALA A 90 -4.60 15.34 -1.40
N GLU A 91 -4.31 15.27 -2.71
CA GLU A 91 -3.74 16.39 -3.47
C GLU A 91 -4.78 17.49 -3.79
N ASP A 92 -6.05 17.14 -3.94
CA ASP A 92 -7.13 18.08 -4.29
C ASP A 92 -7.51 19.03 -3.14
N ASP A 93 -7.27 18.64 -1.88
CA ASP A 93 -7.58 19.45 -0.69
C ASP A 93 -6.51 20.50 -0.37
N VAL A 94 -5.28 20.35 -0.88
CA VAL A 94 -4.15 21.25 -0.56
C VAL A 94 -4.11 22.49 -1.46
N ASP A 95 -4.72 22.44 -2.65
CA ASP A 95 -4.76 23.56 -3.62
C ASP A 95 -5.98 24.49 -3.44
N GLN A 96 -6.82 24.27 -2.41
CA GLN A 96 -8.02 25.09 -2.15
C GLN A 96 -7.91 26.00 -0.91
N SER A 97 -6.73 26.12 -0.30
CA SER A 97 -6.51 26.90 0.94
C SER A 97 -5.57 28.10 0.77
#